data_AF-A0A927JXR2-F1
#
_entry.id   AF-A0A927JXR2-F1
#
_cell.length_a   1.000
_cell.length_b   1.000
_cell.length_c   1.000
_cell.angle_alpha   90.00
_cell.angle_beta   90.00
_cell.angle_gamma   90.00
#
_symmetry.space_group_name_H-M   'P 1'
#
loop_
_entity.id
_entity.type
_entity.pdbx_description
1 polymer ?
#
loop_
_entity_poly.entity_id
_entity_poly.type
_entity_poly.pdbx_seq_one_letter_code
_entity_poly.pdbx_strand_id
1 'polypeptide(L)'
;MSRARHLAAGLLHGHGDPDGVEERRVLDAIERGTPIARDAADESDARATFGNRLADRVAAVGGSWGFIIGFTVVLFGWMLLNTDVLARFGMAFDPYPYIFLNLMLSTLAAIQAPVIMMSQNRQSEKDRLAARLDYETNLRAEIDILALHARLETDVIGRLAVLEAKIDALAHNAARA
;
A
#
# COMPACT_ATOMS: atom_id res chain seq x y z
N MET A 1 30.59 8.73 -8.35
CA MET A 1 29.81 7.51 -8.05
C MET A 1 30.28 6.78 -6.78
N SER A 2 31.59 6.69 -6.47
CA SER A 2 32.10 5.98 -5.27
C SER A 2 31.57 6.52 -3.92
N ARG A 3 31.50 7.85 -3.70
CA ARG A 3 31.03 8.43 -2.42
C ARG A 3 29.55 8.17 -2.12
N ALA A 4 28.67 8.24 -3.13
CA ALA A 4 27.24 7.98 -2.95
C ALA A 4 26.98 6.51 -2.56
N ARG A 5 27.75 5.57 -3.13
CA ARG A 5 27.74 4.15 -2.72
C ARG A 5 28.18 3.97 -1.26
N HIS A 6 29.22 4.68 -0.81
CA HIS A 6 29.65 4.61 0.59
C HIS A 6 28.64 5.23 1.58
N LEU A 7 27.97 6.31 1.19
CA LEU A 7 26.91 6.92 2.01
C LEU A 7 25.68 6.01 2.10
N ALA A 8 25.26 5.41 0.99
CA ALA A 8 24.20 4.40 0.97
C ALA A 8 24.56 3.22 1.88
N ALA A 9 25.75 2.63 1.72
CA ALA A 9 26.21 1.51 2.55
C ALA A 9 26.28 1.87 4.05
N GLY A 10 26.62 3.11 4.39
CA GLY A 10 26.67 3.59 5.78
C GLY A 10 25.28 3.75 6.42
N LEU A 11 24.29 4.25 5.68
CA LEU A 11 22.90 4.39 6.16
C LEU A 11 22.21 3.05 6.37
N LEU A 12 22.46 2.13 5.44
CA LEU A 12 21.98 0.76 5.41
C LEU A 12 22.45 -0.04 6.64
N HIS A 13 23.74 0.03 6.97
CA HIS A 13 24.29 -0.57 8.19
C HIS A 13 23.72 0.00 9.51
N GLY A 14 23.09 1.17 9.50
CA GLY A 14 22.49 1.77 10.71
C GLY A 14 21.11 1.21 11.08
N HIS A 15 20.38 0.60 10.14
CA HIS A 15 18.93 0.30 10.29
C HIS A 15 18.57 -1.17 10.56
N GLY A 16 19.56 -2.06 10.67
CA GLY A 16 19.38 -3.41 11.20
C GLY A 16 19.18 -4.52 10.15
N ASP A 17 19.99 -5.56 10.35
CA ASP A 17 20.16 -6.82 9.61
C ASP A 17 20.98 -6.76 8.28
N PRO A 18 22.31 -7.01 8.35
CA PRO A 18 23.27 -6.81 7.24
C PRO A 18 23.18 -7.82 6.08
N ASP A 19 22.28 -8.81 6.14
CA ASP A 19 22.08 -9.82 5.08
C ASP A 19 20.66 -9.83 4.48
N GLY A 20 19.87 -8.79 4.74
CA GLY A 20 18.51 -8.65 4.23
C GLY A 20 18.44 -8.62 2.69
N VAL A 21 17.66 -9.54 2.12
CA VAL A 21 17.36 -9.62 0.67
C VAL A 21 16.73 -8.31 0.13
N GLU A 22 16.23 -7.44 1.01
CA GLU A 22 15.68 -6.14 0.67
C GLU A 22 16.77 -5.10 0.42
N GLU A 23 17.80 -5.02 1.26
CA GLU A 23 18.89 -4.07 1.13
C GLU A 23 19.71 -4.28 -0.15
N ARG A 24 19.96 -5.55 -0.49
CA ARG A 24 20.57 -5.92 -1.77
C ARG A 24 19.70 -5.51 -2.96
N ARG A 25 18.37 -5.62 -2.86
CA ARG A 25 17.44 -5.20 -3.92
C ARG A 25 17.43 -3.69 -4.11
N VAL A 26 17.45 -2.93 -3.02
CA VAL A 26 17.57 -1.46 -3.03
C VAL A 26 18.87 -1.06 -3.73
N LEU A 27 20.01 -1.66 -3.35
CA LEU A 27 21.31 -1.38 -3.96
C LEU A 27 21.35 -1.72 -5.46
N ASP A 28 20.83 -2.89 -5.85
CA ASP A 28 20.77 -3.35 -7.24
C ASP A 28 19.85 -2.47 -8.11
N ALA A 29 18.73 -2.03 -7.55
CA ALA A 29 17.82 -1.14 -8.25
C ALA A 29 18.31 0.30 -8.29
N ILE A 30 19.11 0.71 -7.29
CA ILE A 30 19.84 1.97 -7.35
C ILE A 30 20.79 1.99 -8.55
N GLU A 31 21.43 0.86 -8.83
CA GLU A 31 22.35 0.66 -9.94
C GLU A 31 21.63 0.54 -11.30
N ARG A 32 20.41 0.00 -11.33
CA ARG A 32 19.63 -0.22 -12.57
C ARG A 32 18.67 0.92 -12.96
N GLY A 33 18.36 1.85 -12.06
CA GLY A 33 17.46 2.99 -12.35
C GLY A 33 16.02 2.59 -12.66
N THR A 34 15.59 1.39 -12.24
CA THR A 34 14.27 0.81 -12.55
C THR A 34 13.24 1.12 -11.45
N PRO A 35 11.98 1.44 -11.80
CA PRO A 35 10.91 1.67 -10.83
C PRO A 35 10.40 0.33 -10.24
N ILE A 36 11.01 -0.11 -9.14
CA ILE A 36 10.71 -1.39 -8.45
C ILE A 36 9.26 -1.46 -7.94
N ALA A 37 8.72 -0.33 -7.49
CA ALA A 37 7.41 -0.27 -6.84
C ALA A 37 6.26 -0.66 -7.75
N ARG A 38 6.41 -0.49 -9.06
CA ARG A 38 5.32 -0.74 -10.01
C ARG A 38 5.24 -2.22 -10.41
N ASP A 39 6.39 -2.86 -10.60
CA ASP A 39 6.46 -4.28 -11.01
C ASP A 39 5.92 -5.23 -9.93
N ALA A 40 6.20 -4.96 -8.64
CA ALA A 40 5.76 -5.84 -7.55
C ALA A 40 4.23 -5.83 -7.33
N ALA A 41 3.59 -4.68 -7.54
CA ALA A 41 2.14 -4.55 -7.42
C ALA A 41 1.42 -5.25 -8.60
N ASP A 42 1.90 -5.04 -9.83
CA ASP A 42 1.34 -5.65 -11.04
C ASP A 42 1.48 -7.19 -11.03
N GLU A 43 2.60 -7.73 -10.53
CA GLU A 43 2.78 -9.18 -10.39
C GLU A 43 1.82 -9.82 -9.39
N SER A 44 1.45 -9.09 -8.33
CA SER A 44 0.53 -9.60 -7.29
C SER A 44 -0.92 -9.71 -7.79
N ASP A 45 -1.38 -8.72 -8.54
CA ASP A 45 -2.72 -8.71 -9.12
C ASP A 45 -2.85 -9.71 -10.29
N ALA A 46 -1.76 -9.94 -11.04
CA ALA A 46 -1.72 -10.94 -12.11
C ALA A 46 -1.91 -12.39 -11.61
N ARG A 47 -1.58 -12.67 -10.34
CA ARG A 47 -1.72 -14.01 -9.72
C ARG A 47 -3.06 -14.22 -8.99
N ALA A 48 -3.96 -13.25 -9.01
CA ALA A 48 -5.24 -13.35 -8.31
C ALA A 48 -6.17 -14.39 -8.96
N THR A 49 -6.39 -15.52 -8.27
CA THR A 49 -7.33 -16.57 -8.69
C THR A 49 -8.78 -16.05 -8.79
N PHE A 50 -9.61 -16.67 -9.64
CA PHE A 50 -11.03 -16.35 -9.82
C PHE A 50 -11.81 -16.28 -8.48
N GLY A 51 -11.56 -17.19 -7.55
CA GLY A 51 -12.19 -17.20 -6.22
C GLY A 51 -11.85 -15.96 -5.38
N ASN A 52 -10.62 -15.44 -5.47
CA ASN A 52 -10.22 -14.21 -4.77
C ASN A 52 -10.97 -12.99 -5.30
N ARG A 53 -11.10 -12.89 -6.63
CA ARG A 53 -11.86 -11.82 -7.28
C ARG A 53 -13.35 -11.85 -6.92
N LEU A 54 -13.93 -13.05 -6.82
CA LEU A 54 -15.32 -13.21 -6.40
C LEU A 54 -15.51 -12.81 -4.92
N ALA A 55 -14.62 -13.26 -4.03
CA ALA A 55 -14.64 -12.90 -2.62
C ALA A 55 -14.51 -11.39 -2.39
N ASP A 56 -13.59 -10.71 -3.08
CA ASP A 56 -13.44 -9.24 -3.04
C ASP A 56 -14.74 -8.54 -3.43
N ARG A 57 -15.38 -9.02 -4.50
CA ARG A 57 -16.61 -8.39 -5.00
C ARG A 57 -17.79 -8.63 -4.07
N VAL A 58 -17.90 -9.81 -3.48
CA VAL A 58 -18.90 -10.13 -2.46
C VAL A 58 -18.70 -9.29 -1.20
N ALA A 59 -17.46 -9.14 -0.73
CA ALA A 59 -17.14 -8.29 0.42
C ALA A 59 -17.45 -6.81 0.16
N ALA A 60 -17.08 -6.29 -1.02
CA ALA A 60 -17.35 -4.92 -1.41
C ALA A 60 -18.86 -4.62 -1.54
N VAL A 61 -19.64 -5.55 -2.11
CA VAL A 61 -21.09 -5.39 -2.23
C VAL A 61 -21.77 -5.55 -0.88
N GLY A 62 -21.37 -6.53 -0.08
CA GLY A 62 -21.92 -6.78 1.25
C GLY A 62 -21.64 -5.66 2.26
N GLY A 63 -20.57 -4.89 2.07
CA GLY A 63 -20.21 -3.74 2.91
C GLY A 63 -20.92 -2.42 2.53
N SER A 64 -21.74 -2.40 1.47
CA SER A 64 -22.41 -1.18 1.02
C SER A 64 -23.66 -0.86 1.85
N TRP A 65 -23.84 0.41 2.21
CA TRP A 65 -25.05 0.92 2.85
C TRP A 65 -26.34 0.62 2.04
N GLY A 66 -26.26 0.66 0.71
CA GLY A 66 -27.40 0.34 -0.15
C GLY A 66 -27.80 -1.14 -0.08
N PHE A 67 -26.81 -2.04 0.06
CA PHE A 67 -27.07 -3.47 0.23
C PHE A 67 -27.76 -3.75 1.56
N ILE A 68 -27.29 -3.13 2.65
CA ILE A 68 -27.90 -3.28 3.99
C ILE A 68 -29.37 -2.88 3.96
N ILE A 69 -29.69 -1.69 3.41
CA ILE A 69 -31.07 -1.19 3.33
C ILE A 69 -31.94 -2.12 2.46
N GLY A 70 -31.46 -2.50 1.28
CA GLY A 70 -32.20 -3.41 0.38
C GLY A 70 -32.45 -4.77 1.02
N PHE A 71 -31.44 -5.34 1.68
CA PHE A 71 -31.54 -6.61 2.40
C PHE A 71 -32.58 -6.54 3.52
N THR A 72 -32.58 -5.46 4.32
CA THR A 72 -33.59 -5.22 5.36
C THR A 72 -35.01 -5.13 4.76
N VAL A 73 -35.20 -4.41 3.65
CA VAL A 73 -36.51 -4.31 2.99
C VAL A 73 -37.01 -5.67 2.50
N VAL A 74 -36.13 -6.50 1.93
CA VAL A 74 -36.48 -7.86 1.50
C VAL A 74 -36.88 -8.73 2.68
N LEU A 75 -36.18 -8.66 3.81
CA LEU A 75 -36.54 -9.40 5.03
C LEU A 75 -37.92 -8.99 5.55
N PHE A 76 -38.18 -7.69 5.68
CA PHE A 76 -39.50 -7.21 6.08
C PHE A 76 -40.59 -7.60 5.07
N GLY A 77 -40.29 -7.54 3.78
CA GLY A 77 -41.19 -8.00 2.73
C GLY A 77 -41.54 -9.50 2.87
N TRP A 78 -40.56 -10.35 3.16
CA TRP A 78 -40.78 -11.78 3.41
C TRP A 78 -41.65 -12.04 4.64
N MET A 79 -41.39 -11.32 5.73
CA MET A 79 -42.17 -11.42 6.97
C MET A 79 -43.63 -11.00 6.74
N LEU A 80 -43.86 -9.86 6.06
CA LEU A 80 -45.21 -9.38 5.72
C LEU A 80 -45.92 -10.35 4.76
N LEU A 81 -45.23 -10.88 3.75
CA LEU A 81 -45.82 -11.83 2.82
C LEU A 81 -46.26 -13.11 3.54
N ASN A 82 -45.43 -13.69 4.41
CA ASN A 82 -45.79 -14.92 5.12
C ASN A 82 -46.88 -14.70 6.19
N THR A 83 -46.82 -13.58 6.92
CA THR A 83 -47.74 -13.32 8.05
C THR A 83 -49.04 -12.67 7.65
N ASP A 84 -49.06 -11.74 6.70
CA ASP A 84 -50.28 -11.03 6.31
C ASP A 84 -50.94 -11.61 5.06
N VAL A 85 -50.17 -12.03 4.06
CA VAL A 85 -50.75 -12.54 2.82
C VAL A 85 -51.01 -14.04 2.96
N LEU A 86 -49.95 -14.82 3.10
CA LEU A 86 -50.03 -16.28 3.05
C LEU A 86 -50.75 -16.90 4.26
N ALA A 87 -50.58 -16.34 5.47
CA ALA A 87 -51.31 -16.82 6.64
C ALA A 87 -52.83 -16.55 6.56
N ARG A 88 -53.25 -15.43 5.96
CA ARG A 88 -54.69 -15.16 5.75
C ARG A 88 -55.33 -16.10 4.72
N PHE A 89 -54.54 -16.64 3.79
CA PHE A 89 -54.97 -17.67 2.83
C PHE A 89 -54.73 -19.11 3.32
N GLY A 90 -54.26 -19.32 4.55
CA GLY A 90 -54.02 -20.65 5.12
C GLY A 90 -52.85 -21.42 4.48
N MET A 91 -51.98 -20.74 3.72
CA MET A 91 -50.85 -21.33 2.99
C MET A 91 -49.50 -20.79 3.50
N ALA A 92 -49.40 -20.45 4.79
CA ALA A 92 -48.17 -19.92 5.38
C ALA A 92 -47.00 -20.91 5.25
N PHE A 93 -46.02 -20.55 4.42
CA PHE A 93 -44.84 -21.36 4.14
C PHE A 93 -43.81 -21.26 5.27
N ASP A 94 -43.64 -20.06 5.85
CA ASP A 94 -42.75 -19.79 6.98
C ASP A 94 -43.48 -18.94 8.03
N PRO A 95 -44.38 -19.53 8.85
CA PRO A 95 -45.10 -18.80 9.90
C PRO A 95 -44.15 -18.32 11.01
N TYR A 96 -44.56 -17.27 11.74
CA TYR A 96 -43.86 -16.85 12.96
C TYR A 96 -43.67 -18.06 13.90
N PRO A 97 -42.43 -18.41 14.32
CA PRO A 97 -41.22 -17.58 14.46
C PRO A 97 -40.20 -17.57 13.28
N TYR A 98 -40.60 -17.88 12.04
CA TYR A 98 -39.78 -17.83 10.82
C TYR A 98 -38.52 -18.73 10.85
N ILE A 99 -38.73 -20.05 10.96
CA ILE A 99 -37.63 -21.02 11.08
C ILE A 99 -36.80 -21.07 9.80
N PHE A 100 -37.43 -21.00 8.64
CA PHE A 100 -36.72 -21.10 7.36
C PHE A 100 -35.84 -19.86 7.13
N LEU A 101 -36.38 -18.66 7.36
CA LEU A 101 -35.62 -17.42 7.28
C LEU A 101 -34.43 -17.43 8.26
N ASN A 102 -34.62 -17.88 9.49
CA ASN A 102 -33.53 -18.00 10.47
C ASN A 102 -32.44 -18.98 10.02
N LEU A 103 -32.80 -20.11 9.42
CA LEU A 103 -31.83 -21.08 8.91
C LEU A 103 -31.00 -20.49 7.76
N MET A 104 -31.66 -19.78 6.83
CA MET A 104 -30.99 -19.10 5.73
C MET A 104 -30.02 -18.01 6.23
N LEU A 105 -30.46 -17.15 7.16
CA LEU A 105 -29.63 -16.10 7.73
C LEU A 105 -28.41 -16.69 8.47
N SER A 106 -28.60 -17.78 9.21
CA SER A 106 -27.51 -18.45 9.92
C SER A 106 -26.46 -19.00 8.96
N THR A 107 -26.90 -19.61 7.86
CA THR A 107 -26.00 -20.16 6.83
C THR A 107 -25.27 -19.04 6.09
N LEU A 108 -25.97 -17.94 5.78
CA LEU A 108 -25.38 -16.75 5.15
C LEU A 108 -24.28 -16.15 6.04
N ALA A 109 -24.57 -15.96 7.33
CA ALA A 109 -23.61 -15.45 8.31
C ALA A 109 -22.39 -16.37 8.47
N ALA A 110 -22.60 -17.70 8.49
CA ALA A 110 -21.52 -18.68 8.62
C ALA A 110 -20.53 -18.63 7.44
N ILE A 111 -21.01 -18.40 6.22
CA ILE A 111 -20.16 -18.24 5.03
C ILE A 111 -19.54 -16.84 4.98
N GLN A 112 -20.22 -15.82 5.53
CA GLN A 112 -19.77 -14.43 5.50
C GLN A 112 -18.46 -14.22 6.27
N ALA A 113 -18.32 -14.80 7.47
CA ALA A 113 -17.12 -14.63 8.30
C ALA A 113 -15.79 -15.03 7.61
N PRO A 114 -15.65 -16.23 7.02
CA PRO A 114 -14.43 -16.61 6.30
C PRO A 114 -14.22 -15.80 5.00
N VAL A 115 -15.28 -15.41 4.29
CA VAL A 115 -15.15 -14.56 3.09
C VAL A 115 -14.60 -13.17 3.47
N ILE A 116 -15.10 -12.57 4.56
CA ILE A 116 -14.58 -11.33 5.10
C ILE A 116 -13.11 -11.52 5.51
N MET A 117 -12.79 -12.59 6.23
CA MET A 117 -11.42 -12.87 6.69
C MET A 117 -10.43 -13.06 5.52
N MET A 118 -10.86 -13.76 4.46
CA MET A 118 -10.06 -13.91 3.23
C MET A 118 -9.83 -12.57 2.52
N SER A 119 -10.86 -11.71 2.47
CA SER A 119 -10.74 -10.36 1.92
C SER A 119 -9.81 -9.48 2.76
N GLN A 120 -9.92 -9.56 4.09
CA GLN A 120 -9.07 -8.84 5.02
C GLN A 120 -7.60 -9.28 4.94
N ASN A 121 -7.34 -10.59 4.90
CA ASN A 121 -5.96 -11.10 4.79
C ASN A 121 -5.29 -10.60 3.50
N ARG A 122 -6.01 -10.60 2.38
CA ARG A 122 -5.53 -10.07 1.10
C ARG A 122 -5.29 -8.56 1.15
N GLN A 123 -6.20 -7.79 1.76
CA GLN A 123 -6.00 -6.34 1.92
C GLN A 123 -4.75 -6.05 2.78
N SER A 124 -4.58 -6.77 3.89
CA SER A 124 -3.40 -6.69 4.76
C SER A 124 -2.09 -6.99 4.00
N GLU A 125 -2.09 -7.99 3.13
CA GLU A 125 -0.92 -8.31 2.30
C GLU A 125 -0.57 -7.15 1.34
N LYS A 126 -1.59 -6.54 0.71
CA LYS A 126 -1.42 -5.36 -0.16
C LYS A 126 -0.89 -4.16 0.63
N ASP A 127 -1.47 -3.88 1.79
CA ASP A 127 -1.07 -2.78 2.66
C ASP A 127 0.38 -2.95 3.13
N ARG A 128 0.78 -4.19 3.47
CA ARG A 128 2.16 -4.51 3.85
C ARG A 128 3.14 -4.32 2.69
N LEU A 129 2.75 -4.69 1.47
CA LEU A 129 3.58 -4.47 0.28
C LEU A 129 3.74 -2.97 0.00
N ALA A 130 2.64 -2.21 0.03
CA ALA A 130 2.66 -0.76 -0.16
C ALA A 130 3.59 -0.07 0.85
N ALA A 131 3.49 -0.44 2.13
CA ALA A 131 4.36 0.10 3.17
C ALA A 131 5.85 -0.19 2.93
N ARG A 132 6.21 -1.36 2.39
CA ARG A 132 7.60 -1.68 2.02
C ARG A 132 8.10 -0.84 0.85
N LEU A 133 7.27 -0.65 -0.17
CA LEU A 133 7.62 0.16 -1.33
C LEU A 133 7.77 1.64 -0.98
N ASP A 134 6.91 2.15 -0.09
CA ASP A 134 7.02 3.51 0.43
C ASP A 134 8.31 3.68 1.24
N TYR A 135 8.66 2.71 2.09
CA TYR A 135 9.93 2.71 2.83
C TYR A 135 11.14 2.76 1.89
N GLU A 136 11.18 1.90 0.88
CA GLU A 136 12.26 1.86 -0.11
C GLU A 136 12.37 3.17 -0.90
N THR A 137 11.25 3.75 -1.30
CA THR A 137 11.22 5.05 -1.99
C THR A 137 11.73 6.18 -1.09
N ASN A 138 11.35 6.18 0.17
CA ASN A 138 11.81 7.18 1.14
C ASN A 138 13.32 7.08 1.39
N LEU A 139 13.83 5.86 1.58
CA LEU A 139 15.26 5.61 1.76
C LEU A 139 16.07 6.05 0.53
N ARG A 140 15.56 5.77 -0.67
CA ARG A 140 16.16 6.23 -1.93
C ARG A 140 16.25 7.76 -1.98
N ALA A 141 15.16 8.45 -1.64
CA ALA A 141 15.13 9.91 -1.61
C ALA A 141 16.15 10.47 -0.60
N GLU A 142 16.29 9.87 0.58
CA GLU A 142 17.29 10.26 1.58
C GLU A 142 18.72 10.13 1.04
N ILE A 143 19.05 9.01 0.40
CA ILE A 143 20.37 8.79 -0.21
C ILE A 143 20.65 9.84 -1.31
N ASP A 144 19.67 10.10 -2.19
CA ASP A 144 19.82 11.07 -3.27
C ASP A 144 20.01 12.50 -2.71
N ILE A 145 19.31 12.87 -1.63
CA ILE A 145 19.49 14.14 -0.93
C ILE A 145 20.92 14.26 -0.37
N LEU A 146 21.42 13.24 0.33
CA LEU A 146 22.78 13.25 0.88
C LEU A 146 23.84 13.31 -0.22
N ALA A 147 23.63 12.59 -1.33
CA ALA A 147 24.53 12.64 -2.49
C ALA A 147 24.53 14.02 -3.15
N LEU A 148 23.37 14.69 -3.23
CA LEU A 148 23.25 16.06 -3.70
C LEU A 148 23.97 17.02 -2.76
N HIS A 149 23.80 16.87 -1.44
CA HIS A 149 24.44 17.70 -0.43
C HIS A 149 25.97 17.63 -0.53
N ALA A 150 26.53 16.42 -0.61
CA ALA A 150 27.98 16.23 -0.75
C ALA A 150 28.55 16.82 -2.05
N ARG A 151 27.77 16.78 -3.15
CA ARG A 151 28.14 17.45 -4.41
C ARG A 151 28.11 18.98 -4.26
N LEU A 152 27.06 19.52 -3.66
CA LEU A 152 26.91 20.94 -3.39
C LEU A 152 28.06 21.48 -2.53
N GLU A 153 28.42 20.80 -1.45
CA GLU A 153 29.56 21.19 -0.61
C GLU A 153 30.86 21.24 -1.43
N THR A 154 31.12 20.21 -2.23
CA THR A 154 32.34 20.14 -3.05
C THR A 154 32.39 21.27 -4.08
N ASP A 155 31.28 21.51 -4.79
CA ASP A 155 31.19 22.54 -5.84
C ASP A 155 31.24 23.96 -5.26
N VAL A 156 30.57 24.19 -4.13
CA VAL A 156 30.54 25.50 -3.45
C VAL A 156 31.92 25.82 -2.86
N ILE A 157 32.53 24.89 -2.13
CA ILE A 157 33.88 25.08 -1.56
C ILE A 157 34.90 25.33 -2.68
N GLY A 158 34.82 24.56 -3.77
CA GLY A 158 35.70 24.75 -4.93
C GLY A 158 35.56 26.13 -5.56
N ARG A 159 34.33 26.61 -5.76
CA ARG A 159 34.07 27.96 -6.31
C ARG A 159 34.55 29.06 -5.37
N LEU A 160 34.35 28.92 -4.06
CA LEU A 160 34.80 29.89 -3.07
C LEU A 160 36.33 30.02 -3.06
N ALA A 161 37.06 28.89 -3.08
CA ALA A 161 38.51 28.90 -3.13
C ALA A 161 39.06 29.60 -4.39
N VAL A 162 38.41 29.39 -5.54
CA VAL A 162 38.79 30.08 -6.79
C VAL A 162 38.51 31.59 -6.72
N LEU A 163 37.41 32.00 -6.09
CA LEU A 163 37.07 33.40 -5.89
C LEU A 163 38.06 34.10 -4.95
N GLU A 164 38.42 33.47 -3.85
CA GLU A 164 39.42 33.96 -2.89
C GLU A 164 40.78 34.16 -3.57
N ALA A 165 41.26 33.17 -4.32
CA ALA A 165 42.52 33.28 -5.08
C ALA A 165 42.51 34.43 -6.11
N LYS A 166 41.36 34.70 -6.75
CA LYS A 166 41.22 35.84 -7.67
C LYS A 166 41.25 37.18 -6.95
N ILE A 167 40.61 37.28 -5.78
CA ILE A 167 40.61 38.50 -4.96
C ILE A 167 42.03 38.81 -4.50
N ASP A 168 42.77 37.81 -4.01
CA ASP A 168 44.17 37.99 -3.56
C ASP A 168 45.09 38.42 -4.70
N ALA A 169 44.93 37.82 -5.89
CA ALA A 169 45.70 38.21 -7.08
C ALA A 169 45.44 39.66 -7.50
N LEU A 170 44.17 40.10 -7.46
CA LEU A 170 43.79 41.49 -7.73
C LEU A 170 44.35 42.45 -6.68
N ALA A 171 44.27 42.08 -5.40
CA ALA A 171 44.82 42.89 -4.30
C ALA A 171 46.35 43.05 -4.43
N HIS A 172 47.07 41.98 -4.74
CA HIS A 172 48.50 42.02 -4.98
C HIS A 172 48.91 42.86 -6.20
N ASN A 173 48.11 42.86 -7.26
CA ASN A 173 48.37 43.69 -8.44
C ASN A 173 48.09 45.17 -8.16
N ALA A 174 47.02 45.48 -7.42
CA ALA A 174 46.70 46.84 -7.02
C ALA A 174 47.76 47.44 -6.07
N ALA A 175 48.36 46.64 -5.19
CA ALA A 175 49.43 47.08 -4.30
C ALA A 175 50.78 47.34 -5.01
N ARG A 176 50.93 46.92 -6.25
CA ARG A 176 52.15 47.12 -7.06
C ARG A 176 52.02 48.25 -8.10
N ALA A 177 50.82 48.81 -8.27
CA ALA A 177 50.53 49.93 -9.16
C ALA A 177 50.60 51.25 -8.39
#